data_AF-A0A0A8WP43-F1
#
_entry.id   AF-A0A0A8WP43-F1
#
_cell.length_a   1.000
_cell.length_b   1.000
_cell.length_c   1.000
_cell.angle_alpha   90.00
_cell.angle_beta   90.00
_cell.angle_gamma   90.00
#
_symmetry.space_group_name_H-M   'P 1'
#
loop_
_entity.id
_entity.type
_entity.pdbx_description
1 polymer ?
#
loop_
_entity_poly.entity_id
_entity_poly.type
_entity_poly.pdbx_seq_one_letter_code
_entity_poly.pdbx_strand_id
1 'polypeptide(L)'
;MHDHILIYVIVLLNALCQLMLIWRLQRMQSTRWLFMGIAFAVPLVAIAVMRALVASGVINSHVADQSRMEFLVTNAMSILLIAGPWLVTVAALLYNRNIKRGIARC
;
A
#
# COMPACT_ATOMS: atom_id res chain seq x y z
N MET A 1 -4.41 -4.78 -23.01
CA MET A 1 -4.11 -3.37 -22.61
C MET A 1 -5.10 -2.82 -21.59
N HIS A 2 -6.39 -3.17 -21.65
CA HIS A 2 -7.39 -2.74 -20.67
C HIS A 2 -7.17 -3.35 -19.27
N ASP A 3 -6.62 -4.56 -19.18
CA ASP A 3 -6.40 -5.26 -17.91
C ASP A 3 -5.40 -4.53 -16.98
N HIS A 4 -4.37 -3.91 -17.55
CA HIS A 4 -3.43 -3.10 -16.77
C HIS A 4 -4.08 -1.85 -16.17
N ILE A 5 -4.99 -1.21 -16.92
CA ILE A 5 -5.71 -0.03 -16.45
C ILE A 5 -6.63 -0.42 -15.28
N LEU A 6 -7.34 -1.54 -15.40
CA LEU A 6 -8.19 -2.06 -14.34
C LEU A 6 -7.42 -2.32 -13.04
N ILE A 7 -6.22 -2.92 -13.12
CA ILE A 7 -5.39 -3.18 -11.94
C ILE A 7 -4.99 -1.86 -11.25
N TYR A 8 -4.59 -0.84 -12.01
CA TYR A 8 -4.26 0.47 -11.43
C TYR A 8 -5.48 1.15 -10.80
N VAL A 9 -6.66 1.05 -11.42
CA VAL A 9 -7.91 1.59 -10.87
C VAL A 9 -8.30 0.88 -9.57
N ILE A 10 -8.17 -0.45 -9.50
CA ILE A 10 -8.46 -1.22 -8.28
C ILE A 10 -7.50 -0.82 -7.15
N VAL A 11 -6.20 -0.70 -7.45
CA VAL A 11 -5.20 -0.26 -6.47
C VAL A 11 -5.50 1.16 -5.99
N LEU A 12 -5.88 2.07 -6.89
CA LEU A 12 -6.26 3.44 -6.55
C LEU A 12 -7.51 3.48 -5.66
N LEU A 13 -8.56 2.73 -6.01
CA LEU A 13 -9.77 2.60 -5.20
C LEU A 13 -9.47 2.03 -3.81
N ASN A 14 -8.59 1.03 -3.73
CA ASN A 14 -8.14 0.48 -2.44
C ASN A 14 -7.45 1.56 -1.61
N ALA A 15 -6.49 2.30 -2.19
CA ALA A 15 -5.81 3.39 -1.49
C ALA A 15 -6.79 4.49 -1.03
N LEU A 16 -7.74 4.90 -1.87
CA LEU A 16 -8.77 5.90 -1.53
C LEU A 16 -9.68 5.41 -0.40
N CYS A 17 -10.09 4.15 -0.41
CA CYS A 17 -10.88 3.56 0.66
C CYS A 17 -10.12 3.61 2.00
N GLN A 18 -8.84 3.23 2.00
CA GLN A 18 -7.99 3.30 3.19
C GLN A 18 -7.78 4.74 3.67
N LEU A 19 -7.60 5.70 2.75
CA LEU A 19 -7.53 7.12 3.07
C LEU A 19 -8.81 7.62 3.76
N MET A 20 -10.00 7.23 3.27
CA MET A 20 -11.26 7.57 3.92
C MET A 20 -11.39 6.97 5.32
N LEU A 21 -10.96 5.71 5.51
CA LEU A 21 -10.96 5.05 6.81
C LEU A 21 -10.04 5.76 7.81
N ILE A 22 -8.83 6.11 7.40
CA ILE A 22 -7.88 6.87 8.21
C ILE A 22 -8.43 8.28 8.49
N TRP A 23 -9.06 8.93 7.51
CA TRP A 23 -9.63 10.27 7.68
C TRP A 23 -10.71 10.33 8.76
N ARG A 24 -11.51 9.27 8.89
CA ARG A 24 -12.58 9.14 9.90
C ARG A 24 -12.04 9.02 11.34
N LEU A 25 -10.74 8.79 11.53
CA LEU A 25 -10.11 8.72 12.86
C LEU A 25 -9.85 10.14 13.43
N GLN A 26 -10.85 10.68 14.12
CA GLN A 26 -10.83 12.07 14.63
C GLN A 26 -9.72 12.40 15.64
N ARG A 27 -9.21 11.44 16.41
CA ARG A 27 -8.24 11.67 17.50
C ARG A 27 -6.77 11.73 17.05
N MET A 28 -6.49 11.67 15.75
CA MET A 28 -5.12 11.62 15.21
C MET A 28 -4.68 12.94 14.54
N GLN A 29 -5.23 14.10 14.93
CA GLN A 29 -5.07 15.37 14.18
C GLN A 29 -3.64 15.66 13.67
N SER A 30 -2.60 15.44 14.48
CA SER A 30 -1.20 15.68 14.06
C SER A 30 -0.61 14.53 13.23
N THR A 31 -0.84 13.27 13.58
CA THR A 31 -0.24 12.10 12.90
C THR A 31 -1.06 11.54 11.74
N ARG A 32 -2.29 12.04 11.52
CA ARG A 32 -3.18 11.60 10.43
C ARG A 32 -2.54 11.75 9.06
N TRP A 33 -1.90 12.89 8.81
CA TRP A 33 -1.23 13.17 7.55
C TRP A 33 -0.07 12.22 7.26
N LEU A 34 0.66 11.78 8.30
CA LEU A 34 1.69 10.76 8.18
C LEU A 34 1.11 9.43 7.73
N PHE A 35 0.06 8.93 8.40
CA PHE A 35 -0.58 7.66 8.02
C PHE A 35 -1.20 7.70 6.62
N MET A 36 -1.84 8.82 6.24
CA MET A 36 -2.37 9.01 4.90
C MET A 36 -1.26 9.06 3.84
N GLY A 37 -0.17 9.77 4.12
CA GLY A 37 0.99 9.84 3.24
C GLY A 37 1.61 8.46 3.03
N ILE A 38 1.77 7.66 4.09
CA ILE A 38 2.31 6.29 4.00
C ILE A 38 1.35 5.39 3.21
N ALA A 39 0.04 5.44 3.48
CA ALA A 39 -0.96 4.62 2.78
C ALA A 39 -0.97 4.87 1.26
N PHE A 40 -0.69 6.10 0.85
CA PHE A 40 -0.56 6.47 -0.57
C PHE A 40 0.83 6.19 -1.15
N ALA A 41 1.89 6.40 -0.38
CA ALA A 41 3.26 6.19 -0.81
C ALA A 41 3.58 4.71 -1.05
N VAL A 42 3.05 3.79 -0.23
CA VAL A 42 3.30 2.34 -0.36
C VAL A 42 2.98 1.80 -1.76
N PRO A 43 1.77 1.98 -2.32
CA PRO A 43 1.47 1.52 -3.67
C PRO A 43 2.28 2.25 -4.75
N LEU A 44 2.57 3.54 -4.57
CA LEU A 44 3.41 4.30 -5.51
C LEU A 44 4.84 3.79 -5.57
N VAL A 45 5.47 3.55 -4.42
CA VAL A 45 6.83 3.01 -4.33
C VAL A 45 6.88 1.61 -4.91
N ALA A 46 5.89 0.75 -4.61
CA ALA A 46 5.83 -0.59 -5.18
C ALA A 46 5.75 -0.57 -6.72
N ILE A 47 4.92 0.31 -7.30
CA ILE A 47 4.82 0.49 -8.75
C ILE A 47 6.14 1.02 -9.32
N ALA A 48 6.75 2.02 -8.69
CA ALA A 48 8.01 2.61 -9.15
C ALA A 48 9.15 1.59 -9.12
N VAL A 49 9.26 0.79 -8.06
CA VAL A 49 10.27 -0.27 -7.93
C VAL A 49 10.06 -1.34 -8.99
N MET A 50 8.84 -1.83 -9.19
CA MET A 50 8.54 -2.81 -10.24
C MET A 50 8.88 -2.26 -11.63
N ARG A 51 8.55 -0.99 -11.91
CA ARG A 51 8.90 -0.34 -13.17
C ARG A 51 10.41 -0.20 -13.35
N ALA A 52 11.15 0.14 -12.30
CA ALA A 52 12.60 0.23 -12.35
C ALA A 52 13.27 -1.15 -12.58
N LEU A 53 12.76 -2.20 -11.94
CA LEU A 53 13.26 -3.57 -12.11
C LEU A 53 13.02 -4.11 -13.53
N VAL A 54 11.87 -3.77 -14.13
CA VAL A 54 11.60 -4.10 -15.54
C VAL A 54 12.47 -3.27 -16.48
N ALA A 55 12.62 -1.96 -16.23
CA ALA A 55 13.41 -1.07 -17.07
C ALA A 55 14.92 -1.36 -17.04
N SER A 56 15.43 -1.86 -15.92
CA SER A 56 16.83 -2.28 -15.76
C SER A 56 17.12 -3.67 -16.33
N GLY A 57 16.10 -4.38 -16.82
CA GLY A 57 16.24 -5.74 -17.35
C GLY A 57 16.49 -6.80 -16.27
N VAL A 58 16.37 -6.45 -14.99
CA VAL A 58 16.50 -7.39 -13.86
C VAL A 58 15.30 -8.34 -13.80
N ILE A 59 14.13 -7.87 -14.24
CA ILE A 59 12.90 -8.66 -14.33
C ILE A 59 12.39 -8.62 -15.77
N ASN A 60 12.10 -9.79 -16.34
CA ASN A 60 11.45 -9.89 -17.63
C ASN A 60 10.02 -9.35 -17.58
N SER A 61 9.65 -8.54 -18.59
CA SER A 61 8.31 -7.96 -18.71
C SER A 61 7.25 -9.00 -19.07
N HIS A 62 7.66 -10.09 -19.74
CA HIS A 62 6.82 -11.26 -19.96
C HIS A 62 6.90 -12.20 -18.77
N VAL A 63 5.78 -12.37 -18.07
CA VAL A 63 5.65 -13.28 -16.92
C VAL A 63 5.98 -14.73 -17.29
N ALA A 64 5.76 -15.12 -18.55
CA ALA A 64 6.09 -16.45 -19.06
C ALA A 64 7.60 -16.73 -19.14
N ASP A 65 8.41 -15.67 -19.28
CA ASP A 65 9.87 -15.75 -19.42
C ASP A 65 10.60 -15.41 -18.10
N GLN A 66 9.85 -15.20 -17.02
CA GLN A 66 10.42 -14.88 -15.71
C GLN A 66 11.03 -16.13 -15.08
N SER A 67 12.25 -15.98 -14.55
CA SER A 67 12.82 -17.00 -13.67
C SER A 67 11.98 -17.15 -12.39
N ARG A 68 12.10 -18.28 -11.70
CA ARG A 68 11.38 -18.51 -10.42
C ARG A 68 11.61 -17.40 -9.39
N MET A 69 12.79 -16.78 -9.39
CA MET A 69 13.12 -15.68 -8.48
C MET A 69 12.42 -14.39 -8.88
N GLU A 70 12.38 -14.05 -10.17
CA GLU A 70 11.65 -12.87 -10.69
C GLU A 70 10.14 -12.97 -10.44
N PHE A 71 9.58 -14.17 -10.62
CA PHE A 71 8.19 -14.44 -10.34
C PHE A 71 7.87 -14.24 -8.85
N LEU A 72 8.75 -14.70 -7.96
CA LEU A 72 8.58 -14.57 -6.52
C LEU A 72 8.62 -13.10 -6.08
N VAL A 73 9.53 -12.30 -6.65
CA VAL A 73 9.60 -10.84 -6.43
C VAL A 73 8.34 -10.13 -6.94
N THR A 74 7.90 -10.47 -8.14
CA THR A 74 6.68 -9.90 -8.76
C THR A 74 5.44 -10.21 -7.90
N ASN A 75 5.34 -11.43 -7.38
CA ASN A 75 4.21 -11.86 -6.56
C ASN A 75 4.25 -11.20 -5.17
N ALA A 76 5.43 -11.08 -4.55
CA ALA A 76 5.61 -10.36 -3.30
C ALA A 76 5.20 -8.87 -3.43
N MET A 77 5.59 -8.21 -4.52
CA MET A 77 5.18 -6.82 -4.79
C MET A 77 3.69 -6.69 -5.03
N SER A 78 3.07 -7.68 -5.69
CA SER A 78 1.62 -7.71 -5.91
C SER A 78 0.85 -7.86 -4.60
N ILE A 79 1.32 -8.72 -3.70
CA ILE A 79 0.78 -8.85 -2.34
C ILE A 79 0.95 -7.53 -1.57
N LEU A 80 2.11 -6.89 -1.66
CA LEU A 80 2.38 -5.61 -0.99
C LEU A 80 1.47 -4.49 -1.51
N LEU A 81 1.16 -4.47 -2.80
CA LEU A 81 0.22 -3.52 -3.41
C LEU A 81 -1.21 -3.66 -2.86
N ILE A 82 -1.63 -4.89 -2.56
CA ILE A 82 -2.98 -5.17 -2.04
C ILE A 82 -3.03 -4.98 -0.52
N ALA A 83 -2.10 -5.61 0.20
CA ALA A 83 -2.09 -5.68 1.66
C ALA A 83 -1.40 -4.49 2.33
N GLY A 84 -0.51 -3.79 1.64
CA GLY A 84 0.23 -2.64 2.17
C GLY A 84 -0.68 -1.54 2.69
N PRO A 85 -1.65 -1.04 1.90
CA PRO A 85 -2.62 -0.06 2.37
C PRO A 85 -3.42 -0.53 3.59
N TRP A 86 -3.73 -1.82 3.67
CA TRP A 86 -4.44 -2.41 4.80
C TRP A 86 -3.59 -2.42 6.08
N LEU A 87 -2.31 -2.78 5.97
CA LEU A 87 -1.38 -2.75 7.10
C LEU A 87 -1.23 -1.34 7.69
N VAL A 88 -1.18 -0.33 6.83
CA VAL A 88 -1.11 1.08 7.26
C VAL A 88 -2.38 1.48 8.03
N THR A 89 -3.55 1.08 7.56
CA THR A 89 -4.81 1.35 8.26
C THR A 89 -4.92 0.60 9.57
N VAL A 90 -4.47 -0.65 9.64
CA VAL A 90 -4.41 -1.40 10.90
C VAL A 90 -3.47 -0.71 11.90
N ALA A 91 -2.30 -0.27 11.45
CA ALA A 91 -1.38 0.50 12.29
C ALA A 91 -2.01 1.81 12.80
N ALA A 92 -2.73 2.54 11.93
CA ALA A 92 -3.47 3.74 12.30
C ALA A 92 -4.57 3.44 13.34
N LEU A 93 -5.33 2.35 13.16
CA LEU A 93 -6.35 1.91 14.11
C LEU A 93 -5.77 1.54 15.48
N LEU A 94 -4.66 0.80 15.51
CA LEU A 94 -3.96 0.42 16.73
C LEU A 94 -3.42 1.65 17.48
N TYR A 95 -2.80 2.59 16.75
CA TYR A 95 -2.33 3.84 17.33
C TYR A 95 -3.47 4.66 17.94
N ASN A 96 -4.58 4.81 17.21
CA ASN A 96 -5.76 5.51 17.72
C ASN A 96 -6.36 4.81 18.95
N ARG A 97 -6.39 3.46 18.97
CA ARG A 97 -6.87 2.68 20.12
C ARG A 97 -5.97 2.88 21.35
N ASN A 98 -4.65 2.95 21.17
CA ASN A 98 -3.71 3.19 22.25
C ASN A 98 -3.88 4.60 22.84
N ILE A 99 -4.07 5.64 22.00
CA ILE A 99 -4.42 6.98 22.47
C ILE A 99 -5.73 6.98 23.27
N LYS A 100 -6.77 6.28 22.77
CA LYS A 100 -8.04 6.18 23.50
C LYS A 100 -7.88 5.53 24.89
N ARG A 101 -7.05 4.50 25.01
CA ARG A 101 -6.79 3.80 26.28
C ARG A 101 -5.94 4.60 27.25
N GLY A 102 -4.99 5.38 26.77
CA GLY A 102 -4.17 6.27 27.62
C GLY A 102 -5.02 7.33 28.31
N ILE A 103 -5.97 7.94 27.57
CA ILE A 103 -6.87 8.96 28.13
C ILE A 103 -7.90 8.37 29.10
N ALA A 104 -8.38 7.14 28.86
CA ALA A 104 -9.35 6.50 29.76
C ALA A 104 -8.76 6.00 31.10
N ARG A 105 -7.43 6.11 31.28
CA ARG A 105 -6.73 5.75 32.53
C ARG A 105 -6.28 6.97 33.34
N CYS A 106 -6.41 8.18 32.80
CA CYS A 106 -6.21 9.43 33.52
C CYS A 106 -7.56 9.97 34.00
#